data_AF-A0A7V9MHW3-F1
#
_entry.id   AF-A0A7V9MHW3-F1
#
_cell.length_a   1.000
_cell.length_b   1.000
_cell.length_c   1.000
_cell.angle_alpha   90.00
_cell.angle_beta   90.00
_cell.angle_gamma   90.00
#
_symmetry.space_group_name_H-M   'P 1'
#
loop_
_entity.id
_entity.type
_entity.pdbx_description
1 polymer ?
#
loop_
_entity_poly.entity_id
_entity_poly.type
_entity_poly.pdbx_seq_one_letter_code
_entity_poly.pdbx_strand_id
1 'polypeptide(L)' 'MRTTLTLADDVASAVESMRSEHGLGVSDAVNELVRRGLASRQPRERFEQKTHSMGARTDLANVWEAIETADGPAAR' A
#
# COMPACT_ATOMS: atom_id res chain seq x y z
N MET A 1 -17.91 14.57 -16.46
CA MET A 1 -16.79 14.98 -17.32
C MET A 1 -16.67 13.99 -18.47
N ARG A 2 -16.30 14.41 -19.69
CA ARG A 2 -16.07 13.50 -20.81
C ARG A 2 -14.57 13.41 -21.09
N THR A 3 -14.05 12.19 -21.04
CA THR A 3 -12.63 11.89 -21.22
C THR A 3 -12.50 10.72 -22.18
N THR A 4 -11.59 10.83 -23.13
CA THR A 4 -11.21 9.70 -23.99
C THR A 4 -10.11 8.93 -23.29
N LEU A 5 -10.26 7.61 -23.21
CA LEU A 5 -9.35 6.70 -22.53
C LEU A 5 -9.15 5.45 -23.39
N THR A 6 -7.94 4.91 -23.38
CA THR A 6 -7.61 3.65 -24.06
C THR A 6 -7.74 2.52 -23.05
N LEU A 7 -8.42 1.44 -23.45
CA LEU A 7 -8.55 0.23 -22.63
C LEU A 7 -7.57 -0.83 -23.12
N ALA A 8 -6.92 -1.52 -22.18
CA ALA A 8 -6.23 -2.77 -22.47
C ALA A 8 -7.24 -3.90 -22.73
N ASP A 9 -6.81 -4.98 -23.38
CA ASP A 9 -7.69 -6.07 -23.83
C ASP A 9 -8.41 -6.76 -22.67
N ASP A 10 -7.74 -6.91 -21.53
CA ASP A 10 -8.30 -7.46 -20.29
C ASP A 10 -9.38 -6.54 -19.70
N VAL A 11 -9.14 -5.23 -19.71
CA VAL A 11 -10.11 -4.24 -19.24
C VAL A 11 -11.33 -4.18 -20.15
N ALA A 12 -11.14 -4.22 -21.48
CA ALA A 12 -12.24 -4.26 -22.45
C ALA A 12 -13.12 -5.51 -22.25
N SER A 13 -12.50 -6.66 -21.97
CA SER A 13 -13.21 -7.91 -21.66
C SER A 13 -14.02 -7.80 -20.36
N ALA A 14 -13.48 -7.15 -19.32
CA ALA A 14 -14.19 -6.90 -18.07
C ALA A 14 -15.39 -5.97 -18.27
N VAL A 15 -15.26 -4.93 -19.11
CA VAL A 15 -16.38 -4.06 -19.48
C VAL A 15 -17.49 -4.86 -20.17
N GLU A 16 -17.16 -5.71 -21.15
CA GLU A 16 -18.17 -6.50 -21.87
C GLU A 16 -18.88 -7.53 -20.98
N SER A 17 -18.14 -8.14 -20.04
CA SER A 17 -18.71 -9.04 -19.03
C SER A 17 -19.74 -8.29 -18.16
N MET A 18 -19.36 -7.10 -17.67
CA MET A 18 -20.26 -6.26 -16.87
C MET A 18 -21.50 -5.81 -17.65
N ARG A 19 -21.36 -5.51 -18.94
CA ARG A 19 -22.48 -5.18 -19.81
C ARG A 19 -23.43 -6.36 -19.97
N SER A 20 -22.89 -7.56 -20.16
CA SER A 20 -23.69 -8.79 -20.32
C SER A 20 -24.43 -9.17 -19.05
N GLU A 21 -23.81 -9.02 -17.89
CA GLU A 21 -24.39 -9.38 -16.59
C GLU A 21 -25.48 -8.40 -16.12
N HIS A 22 -25.30 -7.10 -16.40
CA HIS A 22 -26.14 -6.04 -15.81
C HIS A 22 -26.92 -5.22 -16.84
N GLY A 23 -26.80 -5.53 -18.14
CA GLY A 23 -27.51 -4.81 -19.21
C GLY A 23 -27.09 -3.35 -19.38
N LEU A 24 -25.85 -3.01 -19.01
CA LEU A 24 -25.38 -1.62 -18.95
C LEU A 24 -24.86 -1.11 -20.30
N GLY A 25 -24.96 0.21 -20.50
CA GLY A 25 -24.22 0.91 -21.54
C GLY A 25 -22.71 0.89 -21.27
N VAL A 26 -21.88 1.08 -22.31
CA VAL A 26 -20.41 1.05 -22.18
C VAL A 26 -19.91 2.06 -21.15
N SER A 27 -20.40 3.30 -21.20
CA SER A 27 -20.00 4.35 -20.25
C SER A 27 -20.43 4.03 -18.82
N ASP A 28 -21.58 3.40 -18.62
CA ASP A 28 -22.08 3.04 -17.30
C ASP A 28 -21.25 1.90 -16.70
N ALA A 29 -20.95 0.87 -17.51
CA ALA A 29 -20.10 -0.24 -17.13
C ALA A 29 -18.68 0.23 -16.75
N VAL A 30 -18.07 1.11 -17.54
CA VAL A 30 -16.74 1.68 -17.23
C VAL A 30 -16.77 2.46 -15.92
N ASN A 31 -17.75 3.36 -15.73
CA ASN A 31 -17.84 4.15 -14.50
C ASN A 31 -18.09 3.27 -13.28
N GLU A 32 -18.86 2.20 -13.43
CA GLU A 32 -19.14 1.26 -12.35
C GLU A 32 -17.90 0.47 -11.93
N LEU A 33 -17.13 -0.06 -12.90
CA LEU A 33 -15.84 -0.71 -12.63
C LEU A 33 -14.88 0.24 -11.91
N VAL A 34 -14.78 1.49 -12.38
CA VAL A 34 -13.92 2.51 -11.74
C VAL A 34 -14.37 2.77 -10.30
N ARG A 35 -15.66 2.95 -10.05
CA ARG A 35 -16.18 3.15 -8.69
C ARG A 35 -15.88 1.97 -7.77
N ARG A 36 -16.05 0.73 -8.25
CA ARG A 36 -15.73 -0.48 -7.50
C ARG A 36 -14.24 -0.55 -7.15
N GLY A 37 -13.36 -0.24 -8.10
CA GLY A 37 -11.91 -0.19 -7.86
C GLY A 37 -11.49 0.91 -6.88
N LEU A 38 -12.13 2.08 -6.93
CA LEU A 38 -11.89 3.16 -5.98
C LEU A 38 -12.37 2.81 -4.56
N ALA A 39 -13.48 2.06 -4.45
CA ALA A 39 -14.02 1.58 -3.19
C ALA A 39 -13.20 0.40 -2.62
N SER A 40 -12.55 -0.40 -3.46
CA SER A 40 -11.68 -1.50 -3.04
C SER A 40 -10.33 -0.98 -2.54
N ARG A 41 -10.34 -0.13 -1.52
CA ARG A 41 -9.14 0.16 -0.75
C ARG A 41 -8.89 -1.06 0.13
N GLN A 42 -7.86 -1.85 -0.18
CA GLN A 42 -7.40 -2.89 0.74
C GLN A 42 -7.23 -2.23 2.12
N PRO A 43 -7.84 -2.79 3.19
CA PRO A 43 -7.54 -2.36 4.54
C PRO A 43 -6.03 -2.51 4.67
N ARG A 44 -5.32 -1.38 4.78
CA ARG A 44 -3.91 -1.44 5.17
C ARG A 44 -3.95 -1.93 6.61
N GLU A 45 -3.36 -3.07 6.88
CA GLU A 45 -3.15 -3.49 8.25
C GLU A 45 -2.48 -2.33 8.99
N ARG A 46 -3.03 -1.99 10.15
CA ARG A 46 -2.42 -0.96 10.98
C ARG A 46 -1.01 -1.43 11.29
N PHE A 47 -0.02 -0.58 11.03
CA PHE A 47 1.34 -0.90 11.43
C PHE A 47 1.38 -1.08 12.95
N GLU A 48 1.71 -2.28 13.39
CA GLU A 48 1.96 -2.59 14.79
C GLU A 48 3.47 -2.74 14.98
N GLN A 49 4.08 -1.76 15.65
CA GLN A 49 5.50 -1.83 15.98
C GLN A 49 5.74 -2.95 16.99
N LYS A 50 6.38 -4.02 16.55
CA LYS A 50 6.86 -5.08 17.46
C LYS A 50 8.06 -4.55 18.23
N THR A 51 7.87 -4.32 19.53
CA THR A 51 8.96 -3.95 20.44
C THR A 51 9.55 -5.23 21.04
N HIS A 52 10.87 -5.32 21.08
CA HIS A 52 11.58 -6.39 21.77
C HIS A 52 12.36 -5.79 22.94
N SER A 53 12.47 -6.55 24.03
CA SER A 53 13.35 -6.17 25.14
C SER A 53 14.80 -6.27 24.67
N MET A 54 15.45 -5.13 24.48
CA MET A 54 16.87 -5.03 24.09
C MET A 54 17.82 -5.26 25.28
N GLY A 55 17.30 -5.62 26.46
CA GLY A 55 18.10 -5.79 27.67
C GLY A 55 18.49 -4.45 28.29
N ALA A 56 19.80 -4.26 28.51
CA ALA A 56 20.33 -3.09 29.19
C ALA A 56 19.93 -1.77 28.49
N ARG A 57 19.55 -0.77 29.30
CA ARG A 57 19.29 0.59 28.81
C ARG A 57 20.62 1.33 28.74
N THR A 58 21.05 1.65 27.53
CA THR A 58 22.15 2.60 27.32
C THR A 58 21.60 4.02 27.43
N ASP A 59 22.28 4.87 28.19
CA ASP A 59 21.96 6.30 28.22
C ASP A 59 22.35 6.92 26.87
N LEU A 60 21.38 7.59 26.24
CA LEU A 60 21.55 8.24 24.94
C LEU A 60 21.73 9.77 25.07
N ALA A 61 21.88 10.29 26.29
CA ALA A 61 22.21 11.70 26.51
C ALA A 61 23.52 12.11 25.83
N ASN A 62 24.48 11.17 25.74
CA ASN A 62 25.71 11.31 24.98
C ASN A 62 25.80 10.19 23.92
N VAL A 63 25.36 10.50 22.71
CA VAL A 63 25.30 9.55 21.59
C VAL A 63 26.69 8.99 21.23
N TRP A 64 27.76 9.79 21.37
CA TRP A 64 29.12 9.35 21.03
C TRP A 64 29.60 8.24 21.96
N GLU A 65 29.43 8.41 23.26
CA GLU A 65 29.81 7.42 24.28
C GLU A 65 28.96 6.15 24.20
N ALA A 66 27.68 6.29 23.86
CA ALA A 66 26.78 5.17 23.63
C ALA A 66 27.23 4.30 22.46
N ILE A 67 27.70 4.91 21.35
CA ILE A 67 28.20 4.20 20.17
C ILE A 67 29.52 3.48 20.49
N GLU A 68 30.49 4.16 21.11
CA GLU A 68 31.77 3.54 21.50
C GLU A 68 31.55 2.32 22.41
N THR A 69 30.60 2.42 23.34
CA THR A 69 30.23 1.31 24.24
C THR A 69 29.59 0.14 23.48
N ALA A 70 28.81 0.42 22.43
CA ALA A 70 28.16 -0.59 21.60
C ALA A 70 29.12 -1.31 20.63
N ASP A 71 30.06 -0.57 20.04
CA ASP A 71 31.05 -1.10 19.09
C ASP A 71 32.11 -1.99 19.78
N GLY A 72 32.37 -1.74 21.06
CA GLY A 72 33.26 -2.56 21.89
C GLY A 72 34.75 -2.43 21.52
N PRO A 73 35.65 -3.06 22.29
CA PRO A 73 37.11 -2.87 22.17
C PRO A 73 37.74 -3.39 20.86
N ALA A 74 36.97 -4.01 19.97
CA ALA A 74 37.44 -4.53 18.68
C ALA A 74 37.31 -3.52 17.52
N ALA A 75 36.73 -2.33 17.76
CA ALA A 75 36.54 -1.30 16.75
C ALA A 75 37.69 -0.28 16.63
N ARG A 76 38.81 -0.50 17.35
CA ARG A 76 40.00 0.38 17.34
C ARG A 76 41.08 -0.06 16.37
#